data_AF-A0A915Z8B3-F1
#
_entry.id   AF-A0A915Z8B3-F1
#
_cell.length_a   1.000
_cell.length_b   1.000
_cell.length_c   1.000
_cell.angle_alpha   90.00
_cell.angle_beta   90.00
_cell.angle_gamma   90.00
#
_symmetry.space_group_name_H-M   'P 1'
#
loop_
_entity.id
_entity.type
_entity.pdbx_description
1 polymer ?
#
loop_
_entity_poly.entity_id
_entity_poly.type
_entity_poly.pdbx_seq_one_letter_code
_entity_poly.pdbx_strand_id
1 'polypeptide(L)'
;MSIVLPNLLLEEYTKILKTVFEILINYIYSGKLELANSDVKTIIALLIAADELCLNELCPHIEKYLLNDKESLKSNFVHILQTVNKFEQFKNLSLFCREACQKDPSLVLRADDFVTIEQEYLLEFLTKNNDFLRQIEVWDKLIQWAIAKSNNELPSDVTKWTNNNVTTFGILIQPFISHINFQKISLFLQVWQVQII
;
A
#
# COMPACT_ATOMS: atom_id res chain seq x y z
N MET A 1 -26.74 6.47 5.90
CA MET A 1 -25.78 6.96 4.90
C MET A 1 -25.11 5.70 4.35
N SER A 2 -25.64 5.12 3.27
CA SER A 2 -25.04 3.92 2.67
C SER A 2 -23.74 4.33 2.01
N ILE A 3 -22.63 3.76 2.47
CA ILE A 3 -21.37 3.78 1.76
C ILE A 3 -21.59 2.89 0.55
N VAL A 4 -21.93 3.49 -0.59
CA VAL A 4 -21.83 2.81 -1.88
C VAL A 4 -20.32 2.66 -2.11
N LEU A 5 -19.77 1.50 -1.76
CA LEU A 5 -18.45 1.10 -2.24
C LEU A 5 -18.48 1.27 -3.77
N PRO A 6 -17.46 1.89 -4.39
CA PRO A 6 -17.40 2.01 -5.84
C PRO A 6 -17.56 0.61 -6.47
N ASN A 7 -18.56 0.41 -7.34
CA ASN A 7 -18.88 -0.89 -7.94
C ASN A 7 -17.63 -1.63 -8.51
N LEU A 8 -16.64 -0.88 -9.02
CA LEU A 8 -15.38 -1.42 -9.52
C LEU A 8 -14.54 -2.16 -8.46
N LEU A 9 -14.49 -1.66 -7.23
CA LEU A 9 -13.77 -2.32 -6.13
C LEU A 9 -14.49 -3.61 -5.69
N LEU A 10 -15.83 -3.60 -5.73
CA LEU A 10 -16.64 -4.77 -5.42
C LEU A 10 -16.47 -5.87 -6.48
N GLU A 11 -16.41 -5.49 -7.76
CA GLU A 11 -16.15 -6.41 -8.88
C GLU A 11 -14.75 -7.03 -8.80
N GLU A 12 -13.71 -6.23 -8.55
CA GLU A 12 -12.34 -6.72 -8.35
C GLU A 12 -12.28 -7.71 -7.17
N TYR A 13 -12.86 -7.34 -6.03
CA TYR A 13 -12.92 -8.19 -4.84
C TYR A 13 -13.64 -9.51 -5.10
N THR A 14 -14.79 -9.46 -5.79
CA THR A 14 -15.58 -10.66 -6.14
C THR A 14 -14.79 -11.60 -7.05
N LYS A 15 -14.04 -11.05 -8.01
CA LYS A 15 -13.16 -11.82 -8.89
C LYS A 15 -12.04 -12.51 -8.11
N ILE A 16 -11.35 -11.78 -7.24
CA ILE A 16 -10.29 -12.33 -6.38
C ILE A 16 -10.83 -13.49 -5.54
N LEU A 17 -11.97 -13.28 -4.86
CA LEU A 17 -12.56 -14.31 -4.00
C LEU A 17 -12.93 -15.58 -4.78
N LYS A 18 -13.53 -15.42 -5.97
CA LYS A 18 -13.85 -16.55 -6.85
C LYS A 18 -12.59 -17.35 -7.22
N THR A 19 -11.54 -16.66 -7.66
CA THR A 19 -10.28 -17.31 -8.05
C THR A 19 -9.61 -18.01 -6.87
N VAL A 20 -9.58 -17.39 -5.69
CA VAL A 20 -9.04 -18.00 -4.47
C VAL A 20 -9.77 -19.29 -4.13
N PHE A 21 -11.11 -19.27 -4.16
CA PHE A 21 -11.91 -20.45 -3.85
C PHE A 21 -11.69 -21.59 -4.87
N GLU A 22 -11.61 -21.26 -6.16
CA GLU A 22 -11.30 -22.24 -7.22
C GLU A 22 -9.93 -22.91 -7.00
N ILE A 23 -8.90 -22.13 -6.67
CA ILE A 23 -7.56 -22.65 -6.38
C ILE A 23 -7.59 -23.58 -5.16
N LEU A 24 -8.25 -23.17 -4.07
CA LEU A 24 -8.32 -23.97 -2.84
C LEU A 24 -9.08 -25.28 -3.04
N ILE A 25 -10.22 -25.26 -3.74
CA ILE A 25 -10.96 -26.48 -4.07
C ILE A 25 -10.10 -27.42 -4.91
N ASN A 26 -9.45 -26.91 -5.96
CA ASN A 26 -8.58 -27.74 -6.78
C ASN A 26 -7.43 -28.34 -5.97
N TYR A 27 -6.82 -27.56 -5.07
CA TYR A 27 -5.79 -28.06 -4.16
C TYR A 27 -6.30 -29.18 -3.25
N ILE A 28 -7.48 -29.02 -2.62
CA ILE A 28 -8.05 -30.02 -1.71
C ILE A 28 -8.34 -31.35 -2.44
N TYR A 29 -8.84 -31.30 -3.66
CA TYR A 29 -9.18 -32.51 -4.42
C TYR A 29 -8.00 -33.18 -5.12
N SER A 30 -6.98 -32.40 -5.52
CA SER A 30 -5.88 -32.92 -6.34
C SER A 30 -4.51 -32.97 -5.65
N GLY A 31 -4.36 -32.27 -4.52
CA GLY A 31 -3.08 -32.02 -3.85
C GLY A 31 -2.14 -31.07 -4.62
N LYS A 32 -2.59 -30.48 -5.74
CA LYS A 32 -1.76 -29.61 -6.59
C LYS A 32 -2.13 -28.15 -6.39
N LEU A 33 -1.11 -27.33 -6.14
CA LEU A 33 -1.24 -25.88 -6.03
C LEU A 33 -0.88 -25.20 -7.35
N GLU A 34 -1.86 -24.60 -8.01
CA GLU A 34 -1.68 -23.88 -9.27
C GLU A 34 -1.80 -22.36 -9.04
N LEU A 35 -0.67 -21.66 -9.07
CA LEU A 35 -0.59 -20.20 -8.87
C LEU A 35 -0.23 -19.44 -10.16
N ALA A 36 0.04 -20.19 -11.24
CA ALA A 36 0.43 -19.59 -12.51
C ALA A 36 -0.70 -18.67 -13.02
N ASN A 37 -0.34 -17.44 -13.38
CA ASN A 37 -1.24 -16.37 -13.85
C ASN A 37 -2.07 -15.64 -12.78
N SER A 38 -1.90 -15.95 -11.49
CA SER A 38 -2.49 -15.14 -10.41
C SER A 38 -1.63 -13.92 -10.13
N ASP A 39 -2.27 -12.75 -9.97
CA ASP A 39 -1.57 -11.56 -9.49
C ASP A 39 -1.23 -11.65 -7.99
N VAL A 40 -0.34 -10.76 -7.52
CA VAL A 40 0.13 -10.76 -6.13
C VAL A 40 -0.99 -10.61 -5.11
N LYS A 41 -2.01 -9.77 -5.39
CA LYS A 41 -3.14 -9.58 -4.47
C LYS A 41 -3.95 -10.87 -4.34
N THR A 42 -4.18 -11.55 -5.46
CA THR A 42 -4.87 -12.85 -5.48
C THR A 42 -4.10 -13.91 -4.69
N ILE A 43 -2.77 -13.95 -4.84
CA ILE A 43 -1.93 -14.91 -4.10
C ILE A 43 -1.88 -14.58 -2.60
N ILE A 44 -1.88 -13.30 -2.22
CA ILE A 44 -1.97 -12.88 -0.81
C ILE A 44 -3.34 -13.22 -0.23
N ALA A 45 -4.43 -12.98 -0.96
CA ALA A 45 -5.77 -13.39 -0.55
C ALA A 45 -5.87 -14.90 -0.38
N LEU A 46 -5.22 -15.68 -1.26
CA LEU A 46 -5.09 -17.12 -1.11
C LEU A 46 -4.32 -17.52 0.15
N LEU A 47 -3.21 -16.83 0.45
CA LEU A 47 -2.42 -17.07 1.66
C LEU A 47 -3.26 -16.84 2.94
N ILE A 48 -4.02 -15.75 2.98
CA ILE A 48 -4.95 -15.44 4.09
C ILE A 48 -6.03 -16.51 4.19
N ALA A 49 -6.69 -16.85 3.07
CA ALA A 49 -7.75 -17.86 3.08
C ALA A 49 -7.25 -19.25 3.48
N ALA A 50 -6.02 -19.62 3.07
CA ALA A 50 -5.41 -20.88 3.47
C ALA A 50 -5.21 -20.94 5.00
N ASP A 51 -4.76 -19.84 5.61
CA ASP A 51 -4.62 -19.73 7.05
C ASP A 51 -5.98 -19.78 7.78
N GLU A 52 -6.97 -19.01 7.33
CA GLU A 52 -8.32 -18.98 7.92
C GLU A 52 -9.03 -20.34 7.86
N LEU A 53 -8.74 -21.13 6.82
CA LEU A 53 -9.26 -22.49 6.64
C LEU A 53 -8.38 -23.56 7.32
N CYS A 54 -7.39 -23.16 8.11
CA CYS A 54 -6.46 -24.04 8.81
C CYS A 54 -5.63 -24.96 7.87
N LEU A 55 -5.41 -24.55 6.62
CA LEU A 55 -4.54 -25.22 5.65
C LEU A 55 -3.08 -24.78 5.82
N ASN A 56 -2.60 -24.77 7.06
CA ASN A 56 -1.32 -24.14 7.46
C ASN A 56 -0.10 -24.71 6.72
N GLU A 57 -0.17 -25.96 6.26
CA GLU A 57 0.88 -26.59 5.46
C GLU A 57 1.06 -25.91 4.09
N LEU A 58 0.02 -25.25 3.57
CA LEU A 58 0.05 -24.56 2.28
C LEU A 58 0.75 -23.19 2.36
N CYS A 59 0.67 -22.52 3.51
CA CYS A 59 1.17 -21.16 3.70
C CYS A 59 2.66 -21.02 3.34
N PRO A 60 3.59 -21.89 3.80
CA PRO A 60 5.01 -21.82 3.41
C PRO A 60 5.24 -21.98 1.90
N HIS A 61 4.41 -22.78 1.22
CA HIS A 61 4.52 -22.95 -0.24
C HIS A 61 4.09 -21.69 -0.99
N ILE A 62 3.02 -21.04 -0.54
CA ILE A 62 2.55 -19.77 -1.11
C ILE A 62 3.56 -18.64 -0.84
N GLU A 63 4.07 -18.52 0.40
CA GLU A 63 5.11 -17.53 0.73
C GLU A 63 6.36 -17.72 -0.15
N LYS A 64 6.82 -18.96 -0.31
CA LYS A 64 7.96 -19.27 -1.17
C LYS A 64 7.70 -18.87 -2.62
N TYR A 65 6.49 -19.08 -3.12
CA TYR A 65 6.12 -18.67 -4.48
C TYR A 65 6.20 -17.15 -4.63
N LEU A 66 5.59 -16.40 -3.71
CA LEU A 66 5.65 -14.94 -3.67
C LEU A 66 7.08 -14.42 -3.66
N LEU A 67 7.95 -15.00 -2.83
CA LEU A 67 9.35 -14.59 -2.67
C LEU A 67 10.24 -14.87 -3.89
N ASN A 68 9.78 -15.67 -4.85
CA ASN A 68 10.52 -15.89 -6.10
C ASN A 68 10.43 -14.69 -7.05
N ASP A 69 9.40 -13.85 -6.94
CA ASP A 69 9.22 -12.66 -7.76
C ASP A 69 9.32 -11.38 -6.92
N LYS A 70 10.56 -11.01 -6.60
CA LYS A 70 10.85 -9.85 -5.74
C LYS A 70 10.39 -8.52 -6.34
N GLU A 71 10.32 -8.39 -7.66
CA GLU A 71 9.90 -7.12 -8.28
C GLU A 71 8.39 -6.93 -8.12
N SER A 72 7.59 -7.98 -8.35
CA SER A 72 6.15 -7.95 -8.07
C SER A 72 5.86 -7.69 -6.58
N LEU A 73 6.68 -8.22 -5.66
CA LEU A 73 6.56 -7.89 -4.23
C LEU A 73 6.87 -6.42 -3.91
N LYS A 74 7.89 -5.82 -4.53
CA LYS A 74 8.21 -4.40 -4.32
C LYS A 74 7.13 -3.48 -4.86
N SER A 75 6.51 -3.83 -5.99
CA SER A 75 5.39 -3.08 -6.58
C SER A 75 4.15 -3.08 -5.68
N ASN A 76 3.90 -4.18 -4.96
CA ASN A 76 2.76 -4.38 -4.05
C ASN A 76 3.15 -4.30 -2.57
N PHE A 77 4.20 -3.54 -2.25
CA PHE A 77 4.85 -3.62 -0.95
C PHE A 77 3.95 -3.14 0.20
N VAL A 78 3.08 -2.16 -0.04
CA VAL A 78 2.16 -1.67 1.01
C VAL A 78 1.17 -2.75 1.39
N HIS A 79 0.56 -3.42 0.41
CA HIS A 79 -0.40 -4.49 0.68
C HIS A 79 0.23 -5.67 1.42
N ILE A 80 1.46 -6.05 1.05
CA ILE A 80 2.20 -7.12 1.75
C ILE A 80 2.54 -6.69 3.17
N LEU A 81 3.06 -5.47 3.35
CA LEU A 81 3.43 -4.95 4.66
C LEU A 81 2.23 -4.91 5.61
N GLN A 82 1.07 -4.44 5.13
CA GLN A 82 -0.17 -4.45 5.92
C GLN A 82 -0.63 -5.88 6.24
N THR A 83 -0.49 -6.81 5.29
CA THR A 83 -0.82 -8.23 5.51
C THR A 83 0.04 -8.82 6.63
N VAL A 84 1.37 -8.71 6.56
CA VAL A 84 2.26 -9.32 7.57
C VAL A 84 2.18 -8.63 8.94
N ASN A 85 1.73 -7.38 9.00
CA ASN A 85 1.43 -6.70 10.27
C ASN A 85 0.13 -7.21 10.92
N LYS A 86 -0.82 -7.71 10.12
CA LYS A 86 -2.09 -8.28 10.60
C LYS A 86 -1.98 -9.77 10.91
N PHE A 87 -1.11 -10.49 10.20
CA PHE A 87 -0.99 -11.96 10.27
C PHE A 87 0.45 -12.38 10.62
N GLU A 88 0.72 -12.60 11.91
CA GLU A 88 2.07 -12.89 12.46
C GLU A 88 2.66 -14.24 12.00
N GLN A 89 1.82 -15.15 11.53
CA GLN A 89 2.20 -16.49 11.09
C GLN A 89 2.94 -16.50 9.74
N PHE A 90 2.82 -15.44 8.93
CA PHE A 90 3.51 -15.30 7.64
C PHE A 90 4.97 -14.86 7.83
N LYS A 91 5.74 -15.76 8.44
CA LYS A 91 7.11 -15.49 8.92
C LYS A 91 8.09 -15.16 7.80
N ASN A 92 8.00 -15.80 6.63
CA ASN A 92 8.96 -15.56 5.56
C ASN A 92 8.70 -14.22 4.88
N LEU A 93 7.44 -13.86 4.65
CA LEU A 93 7.08 -12.53 4.14
C LEU A 93 7.40 -11.44 5.17
N SER A 94 7.11 -11.66 6.45
CA SER A 94 7.45 -10.73 7.53
C SER A 94 8.96 -10.47 7.58
N LEU A 95 9.79 -11.51 7.47
CA LEU A 95 11.24 -11.38 7.40
C LEU A 95 11.68 -10.54 6.19
N PHE A 96 11.14 -10.84 5.01
CA PHE A 96 11.41 -10.08 3.80
C PHE A 96 11.08 -8.59 3.94
N CYS A 97 9.87 -8.27 4.43
CA CYS A 97 9.45 -6.89 4.66
C CYS A 97 10.37 -6.16 5.63
N ARG A 98 10.75 -6.82 6.74
CA ARG A 98 11.65 -6.26 7.75
C ARG A 98 13.03 -5.95 7.16
N GLU A 99 13.63 -6.91 6.45
CA GLU A 99 14.93 -6.72 5.81
C GLU A 99 14.90 -5.63 4.74
N ALA A 100 13.83 -5.59 3.94
CA ALA A 100 13.63 -4.57 2.91
C ALA A 100 13.51 -3.16 3.51
N CYS A 101 12.66 -2.99 4.53
CA CYS A 101 12.49 -1.71 5.23
C CYS A 101 13.76 -1.27 5.97
N GLN A 102 14.50 -2.20 6.58
CA GLN A 102 15.76 -1.89 7.25
C GLN A 102 16.81 -1.40 6.26
N LYS A 103 16.83 -1.94 5.04
CA LYS A 103 17.77 -1.56 3.99
C LYS A 103 17.39 -0.24 3.30
N ASP A 104 16.12 -0.08 2.96
CA ASP A 104 15.60 1.11 2.30
C ASP A 104 14.13 1.37 2.71
N PRO A 105 13.87 2.20 3.73
CA PRO A 105 12.51 2.52 4.14
C PRO A 105 11.73 3.28 3.05
N SER A 106 12.43 3.95 2.11
CA SER A 106 11.76 4.65 1.00
C SER A 106 11.07 3.70 0.01
N LEU A 107 11.33 2.38 0.10
CA LEU A 107 10.61 1.37 -0.66
C LEU A 107 9.09 1.48 -0.48
N VAL A 108 8.61 1.76 0.73
CA VAL A 108 7.17 1.96 1.01
C VAL A 108 6.60 3.09 0.15
N LEU A 109 7.32 4.21 0.04
CA LEU A 109 6.90 5.36 -0.76
C LEU A 109 6.92 5.04 -2.27
N ARG A 110 7.86 4.21 -2.71
CA ARG A 110 8.06 3.87 -4.13
C ARG A 110 7.18 2.75 -4.64
N ALA A 111 6.47 2.05 -3.77
CA ALA A 111 5.53 1.01 -4.18
C ALA A 111 4.42 1.60 -5.06
N ASP A 112 3.99 0.83 -6.06
CA ASP A 112 2.93 1.26 -7.00
C ASP A 112 1.58 1.34 -6.28
N ASP A 113 1.38 0.46 -5.30
CA ASP A 113 0.20 0.43 -4.45
C ASP A 113 0.26 1.42 -3.28
N PHE A 114 1.23 2.34 -3.23
CA PHE A 114 1.42 3.28 -2.11
C PHE A 114 0.13 4.00 -1.70
N VAL A 115 -0.67 4.47 -2.66
CA VAL A 115 -1.91 5.22 -2.40
C VAL A 115 -2.97 4.41 -1.65
N THR A 116 -2.82 3.08 -1.59
CA THR A 116 -3.71 2.20 -0.84
C THR A 116 -3.48 2.28 0.67
N ILE A 117 -2.31 2.76 1.12
CA ILE A 117 -1.96 2.83 2.54
C ILE A 117 -3.03 3.59 3.35
N GLU A 118 -3.37 3.01 4.49
CA GLU A 118 -4.28 3.60 5.48
C GLU A 118 -3.59 4.78 6.20
N GLN A 119 -4.37 5.80 6.58
CA GLN A 119 -3.84 7.06 7.12
C GLN A 119 -2.97 6.83 8.36
N GLU A 120 -3.44 5.96 9.25
CA GLU A 120 -2.82 5.63 10.53
C GLU A 120 -1.46 4.97 10.31
N TYR A 121 -1.37 4.04 9.35
CA TYR A 121 -0.13 3.36 9.01
C TYR A 121 0.87 4.30 8.33
N LEU A 122 0.40 5.20 7.47
CA LEU A 122 1.26 6.22 6.87
C LEU A 122 1.83 7.16 7.93
N LEU A 123 1.00 7.58 8.89
CA LEU A 123 1.41 8.46 9.99
C LEU A 123 2.46 7.79 10.88
N GLU A 124 2.24 6.53 11.23
CA GLU A 124 3.20 5.72 12.00
C GLU A 124 4.51 5.54 11.22
N PHE A 125 4.42 5.21 9.92
CA PHE A 125 5.58 5.03 9.06
C PHE A 125 6.44 6.31 9.00
N LEU A 126 5.81 7.47 8.75
CA LEU A 126 6.53 8.75 8.71
C LEU A 126 7.10 9.12 10.07
N THR A 127 6.39 8.86 11.16
CA THR A 127 6.88 9.11 12.52
C THR A 127 8.17 8.35 12.81
N LYS A 128 8.25 7.07 12.41
CA LYS A 128 9.41 6.21 12.67
C LYS A 128 10.59 6.46 11.73
N ASN A 129 10.32 6.84 10.48
CA ASN A 129 11.33 6.81 9.42
C ASN A 129 11.74 8.20 8.90
N ASN A 130 11.18 9.29 9.42
CA ASN A 130 11.33 10.64 8.88
C ASN A 130 12.78 11.02 8.53
N ASP A 131 13.72 10.73 9.43
CA ASP A 131 15.14 11.10 9.27
C ASP A 131 15.84 10.37 8.11
N PHE A 132 15.32 9.21 7.69
CA PHE A 132 15.86 8.40 6.60
C PHE A 132 15.21 8.71 5.25
N LEU A 133 14.15 9.52 5.23
CA LEU A 133 13.38 9.82 4.02
C LEU A 133 13.73 11.19 3.44
N ARG A 134 13.82 11.25 2.12
CA ARG A 134 13.93 12.52 1.40
C ARG A 134 12.61 13.26 1.50
N GLN A 135 12.63 14.44 2.13
CA GLN A 135 11.40 15.18 2.43
C GLN A 135 10.63 15.62 1.20
N ILE A 136 11.32 15.89 0.09
CA ILE A 136 10.66 16.16 -1.20
C ILE A 136 9.89 14.93 -1.71
N GLU A 137 10.45 13.73 -1.57
CA GLU A 137 9.79 12.48 -1.98
C GLU A 137 8.57 12.17 -1.09
N VAL A 138 8.67 12.44 0.22
CA VAL A 138 7.54 12.36 1.15
C VAL A 138 6.42 13.32 0.73
N TRP A 139 6.76 14.57 0.43
CA TRP A 139 5.78 15.58 0.03
C TRP A 139 5.07 15.21 -1.28
N ASP A 140 5.81 14.81 -2.30
CA ASP A 140 5.25 14.39 -3.59
C ASP A 140 4.30 13.20 -3.43
N LYS A 141 4.65 12.26 -2.54
CA LYS A 141 3.82 11.09 -2.26
C LYS A 141 2.58 11.42 -1.43
N LEU A 142 2.67 12.35 -0.48
CA LEU A 142 1.50 12.85 0.24
C LEU A 142 0.49 13.53 -0.69
N ILE A 143 0.96 14.25 -1.72
CA ILE A 143 0.09 14.81 -2.76
C ILE A 143 -0.63 13.69 -3.52
N GLN A 144 0.10 12.68 -3.99
CA GLN A 144 -0.49 11.53 -4.70
C GLN A 144 -1.52 10.79 -3.83
N TRP A 145 -1.19 10.56 -2.55
CA TRP A 145 -2.08 9.94 -1.59
C TRP A 145 -3.34 10.77 -1.36
N ALA A 146 -3.21 12.07 -1.14
CA ALA A 146 -4.35 12.96 -0.91
C ALA A 146 -5.28 12.99 -2.14
N ILE A 147 -4.72 13.06 -3.36
CA ILE A 147 -5.50 12.98 -4.60
C ILE A 147 -6.30 11.67 -4.64
N ALA A 148 -5.66 10.53 -4.37
CA ALA A 148 -6.31 9.23 -4.37
C ALA A 148 -7.41 9.09 -3.29
N LYS A 149 -7.20 9.67 -2.10
CA LYS A 149 -8.19 9.61 -0.99
C LYS A 149 -9.30 10.64 -1.10
N SER A 150 -9.16 11.66 -1.94
CA SER A 150 -10.13 12.76 -2.08
C SER A 150 -11.46 12.38 -2.74
N ASN A 151 -11.67 11.11 -3.14
CA ASN A 151 -12.89 10.68 -3.85
C ASN A 151 -13.22 11.54 -5.08
N ASN A 152 -12.21 11.89 -5.88
CA ASN A 152 -12.27 12.77 -7.05
C ASN A 152 -12.49 14.27 -6.76
N GLU A 153 -12.39 14.73 -5.51
CA GLU A 153 -12.45 16.16 -5.18
C GLU A 153 -11.18 16.92 -5.57
N LEU A 154 -10.04 16.23 -5.65
CA LEU A 154 -8.76 16.83 -6.07
C LEU A 154 -8.42 16.42 -7.51
N PRO A 155 -8.26 17.39 -8.44
CA PRO A 155 -7.71 17.11 -9.75
C PRO A 155 -6.29 16.54 -9.65
N SER A 156 -5.93 15.64 -10.57
CA SER A 156 -4.56 15.10 -10.65
C SER A 156 -3.50 16.16 -10.98
N ASP A 157 -3.89 17.19 -11.75
CA ASP A 157 -3.05 18.31 -12.10
C ASP A 157 -3.16 19.42 -11.04
N VAL A 158 -2.13 19.50 -10.19
CA VAL A 158 -2.05 20.48 -9.09
C VAL A 158 -2.09 21.94 -9.57
N THR A 159 -1.72 22.21 -10.82
CA THR A 159 -1.75 23.58 -11.38
C THR A 159 -3.18 24.08 -11.63
N LYS A 160 -4.16 23.16 -11.63
CA LYS A 160 -5.59 23.46 -11.82
C LYS A 160 -6.35 23.58 -10.50
N TRP A 161 -5.66 23.53 -9.36
CA TRP A 161 -6.32 23.59 -8.07
C TRP A 161 -6.88 24.97 -7.78
N THR A 162 -8.15 25.00 -7.40
CA THR A 162 -8.84 26.18 -6.85
C THR A 162 -8.54 26.32 -5.35
N ASN A 163 -8.89 27.45 -4.75
CA ASN A 163 -8.82 27.65 -3.30
C ASN A 163 -9.57 26.57 -2.50
N ASN A 164 -10.66 26.04 -3.06
CA ASN A 164 -11.39 24.94 -2.44
C ASN A 164 -10.56 23.65 -2.47
N ASN A 165 -9.92 23.34 -3.60
CA ASN A 165 -9.03 22.16 -3.69
C ASN A 165 -7.85 22.27 -2.73
N VAL A 166 -7.25 23.46 -2.59
CA VAL A 166 -6.18 23.70 -1.60
C VAL A 166 -6.68 23.48 -0.18
N THR A 167 -7.89 23.93 0.15
CA THR A 167 -8.52 23.68 1.46
C THR A 167 -8.75 22.19 1.71
N THR A 168 -9.34 21.47 0.75
CA THR A 168 -9.55 20.02 0.84
C THR A 168 -8.23 19.27 1.05
N PHE A 169 -7.20 19.60 0.26
CA PHE A 169 -5.87 19.03 0.43
C PHE A 169 -5.31 19.31 1.81
N GLY A 170 -5.37 20.56 2.28
CA GLY A 170 -4.91 20.96 3.61
C GLY A 170 -5.55 20.17 4.74
N ILE A 171 -6.85 19.89 4.65
CA ILE A 171 -7.57 19.04 5.62
C ILE A 171 -7.03 17.61 5.58
N LEU A 172 -6.88 17.02 4.39
CA LEU A 172 -6.39 15.65 4.23
C LEU A 172 -4.95 15.46 4.76
N ILE A 173 -4.08 16.45 4.54
CA ILE A 173 -2.67 16.34 4.94
C ILE A 173 -2.36 16.86 6.34
N GLN A 174 -3.32 17.53 6.99
CA GLN A 174 -3.15 18.13 8.32
C GLN A 174 -2.50 17.18 9.34
N PRO A 175 -2.87 15.88 9.42
CA PRO A 175 -2.26 14.95 10.37
C PRO A 175 -0.75 14.72 10.15
N PHE A 176 -0.26 14.93 8.93
CA PHE A 176 1.13 14.65 8.56
C PHE A 176 2.05 15.87 8.69
N ILE A 177 1.50 17.08 8.83
CA ILE A 177 2.27 18.35 8.76
C ILE A 177 3.43 18.37 9.75
N SER A 178 3.22 17.95 11.00
CA SER A 178 4.27 17.92 12.04
C SER A 178 5.41 16.93 11.73
N HIS A 179 5.19 16.00 10.80
CA HIS A 179 6.14 14.98 10.39
C HIS A 179 6.89 15.36 9.11
N ILE A 180 6.66 16.55 8.57
CA ILE A 180 7.33 17.01 7.34
C ILE A 180 8.34 18.09 7.71
N ASN A 181 9.61 17.86 7.38
CA ASN A 181 10.64 18.88 7.53
C ASN A 181 10.72 19.73 6.27
N PHE A 182 9.90 20.79 6.23
CA PHE A 182 9.83 21.73 5.10
C PHE A 182 11.16 22.43 4.79
N GLN A 183 12.07 22.59 5.77
CA GLN A 183 13.39 23.18 5.53
C GLN A 183 14.26 22.29 4.64
N LYS A 184 14.07 20.97 4.70
CA LYS A 184 14.74 19.99 3.84
C LYS A 184 14.05 19.82 2.47
N ILE A 185 12.86 20.39 2.28
CA ILE A 185 12.17 20.48 0.97
C ILE A 185 12.69 21.70 0.20
N SER A 186 12.82 22.84 0.89
CA SER A 186 13.09 24.15 0.28
C SER A 186 14.51 24.38 -0.21
N LEU A 187 15.46 23.47 0.02
CA LEU A 187 16.82 23.58 -0.51
C LEU A 187 16.92 23.40 -2.05
N PHE A 188 15.81 23.09 -2.74
CA PHE A 188 15.76 22.99 -4.21
C PHE A 188 14.74 23.91 -4.91
N LEU A 189 13.85 24.61 -4.18
CA LEU A 189 12.80 25.44 -4.78
C LEU A 189 12.55 26.71 -3.94
N GLN A 190 13.43 27.72 -4.07
CA GLN A 190 13.22 29.06 -3.51
C GLN A 190 12.06 29.86 -4.15
N VAL A 191 11.20 29.24 -4.97
CA VAL A 191 10.18 29.96 -5.77
C VAL A 191 8.75 29.82 -5.21
N TRP A 192 8.44 28.83 -4.37
CA TRP A 192 7.07 28.55 -3.91
C TRP A 192 6.73 29.02 -2.49
N GLN A 193 7.64 29.72 -1.80
CA GLN A 193 7.45 30.06 -0.38
C GLN A 193 6.43 31.18 -0.06
N VAL A 194 5.67 31.72 -1.03
CA VAL A 194 4.87 32.94 -0.79
C VAL A 194 3.34 32.70 -0.68
N GLN A 195 2.84 31.47 -0.64
CA GLN A 195 1.37 31.27 -0.61
C GLN A 195 0.79 30.33 0.46
N ILE A 196 1.60 29.86 1.43
CA ILE A 196 1.08 28.99 2.53
C ILE A 196 1.37 29.58 3.93
N ILE A 197 1.58 30.89 4.06
CA ILE A 197 1.51 31.59 5.36
C ILE A 197 0.61 32.80 5.22
#